data_AF-A0A9B7CYV5-F1
#
_entry.id   AF-A0A9B7CYV5-F1
#
_cell.length_a   1.000
_cell.length_b   1.000
_cell.length_c   1.000
_cell.angle_alpha   90.00
_cell.angle_beta   90.00
_cell.angle_gamma   90.00
#
_symmetry.space_group_name_H-M   'P 1'
#
loop_
_entity.id
_entity.type
_entity.pdbx_description
1 polymer ?
#
loop_
_entity_poly.entity_id
_entity_poly.type
_entity_poly.pdbx_seq_one_letter_code
_entity_poly.pdbx_strand_id
1 'polypeptide(L)'
;MKHHWIKGNLALNVICEICNEECDVEPGLTDWWCCWCQKCVHDNCKSKLSKICDFGKFKLMIIPPSSLNLRSTVRRRLYLCSVIPPNWPQWNPLIVVANKRSGNNDGAEILSLFRRLLNPAQVVDLSERDPVAVLEWCRLLGKVTCTVLVAGGDGTIAWLLNAIHKLGLEPVPSVAVIPLGTGNDLSRVLGWGKEHDPDKDPADILHEIQKAQKVELDRWTVIVKPYGGLGLRSSQQTFYMYNYLSVGVDAQVTLNFHRTRESRFYFYSSRLFNKLLYLCFGMQQVVERDCKDLDKNIELYLDEEKVNLPSIESIVILNIPSWAAGVDLWNMGLEGHEEYGKQSINDGKLEVVALYSSFHMAQLQVGLSQPYRLGQANSVKVKIIKPCAMQIDGEPWYQHPCEFNIRYCNKAVMLVNTVERTI
;
A
#
# COMPACT_ATOMS: atom_id res chain seq x y z
N MET A 1 18.39 29.06 -7.51
CA MET A 1 16.96 29.43 -7.26
C MET A 1 16.90 30.25 -5.98
N LYS A 2 15.97 31.21 -5.87
CA LYS A 2 15.79 31.97 -4.62
C LYS A 2 15.04 31.13 -3.59
N HIS A 3 15.27 31.39 -2.30
CA HIS A 3 14.44 30.84 -1.23
C HIS A 3 12.98 31.25 -1.39
N HIS A 4 12.06 30.36 -1.03
CA HIS A 4 10.63 30.68 -0.93
C HIS A 4 10.27 30.72 0.55
N TRP A 5 10.26 31.95 1.09
CA TRP A 5 10.09 32.19 2.53
C TRP A 5 8.62 32.29 2.90
N ILE A 6 8.22 31.53 3.92
CA ILE A 6 6.98 31.68 4.67
C ILE A 6 7.33 32.32 6.01
N LYS A 7 6.49 33.26 6.46
CA LYS A 7 6.63 33.92 7.75
C LYS A 7 5.76 33.20 8.78
N GLY A 8 6.34 32.83 9.92
CA GLY A 8 5.64 32.12 11.01
C GLY A 8 5.25 30.67 10.71
N ASN A 9 4.39 30.12 11.57
CA ASN A 9 3.90 28.74 11.55
C ASN A 9 5.06 27.71 11.56
N LEU A 10 6.05 27.99 12.41
CA LEU A 10 7.21 27.14 12.63
C LEU A 10 6.80 25.95 13.50
N ALA A 11 7.52 24.84 13.36
CA ALA A 11 7.38 23.74 14.31
C ALA A 11 7.95 24.16 15.68
N LEU A 12 7.56 23.46 16.74
CA LEU A 12 8.11 23.69 18.08
C LEU A 12 9.61 23.36 18.10
N ASN A 13 10.39 24.10 18.91
CA ASN A 13 11.82 23.90 19.11
C ASN A 13 12.67 24.01 17.83
N VAL A 14 12.22 24.79 16.86
CA VAL A 14 12.97 25.01 15.62
C VAL A 14 14.13 25.97 15.86
N ILE A 15 15.30 25.63 15.36
CA ILE A 15 16.54 26.40 15.58
C ILE A 15 16.86 27.25 14.35
N CYS A 16 17.32 28.48 14.58
CA CYS A 16 17.82 29.35 13.53
C CYS A 16 19.15 28.82 12.97
N GLU A 17 19.22 28.65 11.64
CA GLU A 17 20.41 28.20 10.91
C GLU A 17 21.65 29.10 11.13
N ILE A 18 21.46 30.37 11.52
CA ILE A 18 22.53 31.37 11.58
C ILE A 18 23.10 31.52 12.99
N CYS A 19 22.26 31.67 14.00
CA CYS A 19 22.70 31.90 15.39
C CYS A 19 22.57 30.67 16.29
N ASN A 20 21.94 29.59 15.82
CA ASN A 20 21.65 28.38 16.60
C ASN A 20 20.78 28.60 17.84
N GLU A 21 20.03 29.71 17.90
CA GLU A 21 19.03 29.98 18.92
C GLU A 21 17.63 29.57 18.42
N GLU A 22 16.72 29.31 19.35
CA GLU A 22 15.34 28.91 19.05
C GLU A 22 14.57 30.04 18.33
N CYS A 23 13.81 29.68 17.31
CA CYS A 23 12.88 30.55 16.59
C CYS A 23 11.48 30.50 17.22
N ASP A 24 10.67 31.52 16.94
CA ASP A 24 9.27 31.66 17.42
C ASP A 24 9.14 31.80 18.95
N VAL A 25 10.20 32.24 19.63
CA VAL A 25 10.20 32.53 21.07
C VAL A 25 9.48 33.84 21.38
N GLU A 26 9.47 34.78 20.43
CA GLU A 26 8.80 36.07 20.57
C GLU A 26 7.34 36.03 20.08
N PRO A 27 6.39 36.67 20.80
CA PRO A 27 5.01 36.76 20.34
C PRO A 27 4.94 37.54 19.01
N GLY A 28 4.52 36.88 17.92
CA GLY A 28 4.26 37.61 16.67
C GLY A 28 4.49 36.89 15.35
N LEU A 29 4.84 35.58 15.35
CA LEU A 29 5.07 34.82 14.11
C LEU A 29 6.05 35.56 13.16
N THR A 30 7.16 36.04 13.73
CA THR A 30 8.08 36.99 13.06
C THR A 30 9.15 36.31 12.23
N ASP A 31 9.50 35.08 12.58
CA ASP A 31 10.59 34.32 11.97
C ASP A 31 10.19 33.65 10.65
N TRP A 32 11.19 33.18 9.91
CA TRP A 32 11.03 32.72 8.53
C TRP A 32 11.44 31.27 8.35
N TRP A 33 10.66 30.53 7.56
CA TRP A 33 10.95 29.19 7.09
C TRP A 33 11.04 29.18 5.56
N CYS A 34 12.02 28.49 4.98
CA CYS A 34 12.08 28.28 3.53
C CYS A 34 11.43 26.95 3.11
N CYS A 35 10.41 26.97 2.26
CA CYS A 35 9.73 25.74 1.82
C CYS A 35 10.64 24.73 1.11
N TRP A 36 11.72 25.20 0.49
CA TRP A 36 12.59 24.35 -0.32
C TRP A 36 13.72 23.69 0.47
N CYS A 37 14.38 24.43 1.36
CA CYS A 37 15.50 23.90 2.14
C CYS A 37 15.15 23.63 3.60
N GLN A 38 13.92 23.95 4.02
CA GLN A 38 13.40 23.76 5.38
C GLN A 38 14.22 24.48 6.47
N LYS A 39 15.15 25.36 6.08
CA LYS A 39 15.92 26.19 7.00
C LYS A 39 15.02 27.25 7.60
N CYS A 40 15.18 27.43 8.91
CA CYS A 40 14.50 28.48 9.66
C CYS A 40 15.51 29.55 10.07
N VAL A 41 15.08 30.81 10.00
CA VAL A 41 15.93 31.96 10.32
C VAL A 41 15.11 33.04 11.01
N HIS A 42 15.68 33.67 12.03
CA HIS A 42 15.10 34.89 12.58
C HIS A 42 15.03 35.99 11.52
N ASP A 43 14.09 36.93 11.67
CA ASP A 43 13.95 38.08 10.77
C ASP A 43 15.29 38.84 10.58
N ASN A 44 15.98 39.09 11.69
CA ASN A 44 17.29 39.75 11.71
C ASN A 44 18.44 38.89 11.16
N CYS A 45 18.29 37.56 11.18
CA CYS A 45 19.28 36.60 10.69
C CYS A 45 19.14 36.33 9.18
N LYS A 46 17.97 36.58 8.60
CA LYS A 46 17.65 36.27 7.19
C LYS A 46 18.63 36.88 6.19
N SER A 47 19.12 38.09 6.44
CA SER A 47 20.07 38.80 5.56
C SER A 47 21.46 38.14 5.51
N LYS A 48 21.80 37.36 6.54
CA LYS A 48 23.10 36.66 6.67
C LYS A 48 23.12 35.32 5.93
N LEU A 49 21.97 34.76 5.56
CA LEU A 49 21.88 33.53 4.80
C LEU A 49 22.20 33.77 3.31
N SER A 50 22.75 32.76 2.64
CA SER A 50 22.90 32.74 1.18
C SER A 50 21.60 33.15 0.47
N LYS A 51 21.71 33.99 -0.57
CA LYS A 51 20.56 34.35 -1.42
C LYS A 51 20.08 33.19 -2.29
N ILE A 52 20.94 32.18 -2.49
CA ILE A 52 20.66 31.00 -3.32
C ILE A 52 20.31 29.83 -2.40
N CYS A 53 19.12 29.28 -2.63
CA CYS A 53 18.64 28.11 -1.93
C CYS A 53 19.34 26.84 -2.42
N ASP A 54 19.80 26.02 -1.48
CA ASP A 54 20.47 24.74 -1.70
C ASP A 54 19.48 23.55 -1.74
N PHE A 55 18.18 23.79 -1.50
CA PHE A 55 17.11 22.79 -1.34
C PHE A 55 17.29 21.83 -0.14
N GLY A 56 18.24 22.10 0.74
CA GLY A 56 18.41 21.39 2.01
C GLY A 56 18.54 19.86 1.88
N LYS A 57 18.18 19.17 2.97
CA LYS A 57 18.36 17.73 3.13
C LYS A 57 17.51 16.86 2.18
N PHE A 58 16.39 17.38 1.70
CA PHE A 58 15.46 16.66 0.81
C PHE A 58 15.62 17.04 -0.67
N LYS A 59 16.71 17.74 -1.03
CA LYS A 59 17.02 18.18 -2.40
C LYS A 59 16.76 17.12 -3.46
N LEU A 60 17.22 15.89 -3.25
CA LEU A 60 17.11 14.83 -4.25
C LEU A 60 15.67 14.34 -4.47
N MET A 61 14.75 14.62 -3.55
CA MET A 61 13.34 14.24 -3.61
C MET A 61 12.45 15.35 -4.20
N ILE A 62 12.93 16.59 -4.27
CA ILE A 62 12.16 17.74 -4.74
C ILE A 62 12.26 17.85 -6.26
N ILE A 63 11.14 18.12 -6.93
CA ILE A 63 11.10 18.63 -8.31
C ILE A 63 11.15 20.16 -8.26
N PRO A 64 12.26 20.80 -8.65
CA PRO A 64 12.37 22.25 -8.62
C PRO A 64 11.29 22.90 -9.49
N PRO A 65 10.71 24.04 -9.09
CA PRO A 65 9.83 24.81 -9.98
C PRO A 65 10.44 25.12 -11.35
N SER A 66 11.76 25.35 -11.42
CA SER A 66 12.48 25.59 -12.68
C SER A 66 12.59 24.37 -13.59
N SER A 67 12.33 23.18 -13.06
CA SER A 67 12.31 21.93 -13.82
C SER A 67 10.95 21.68 -14.47
N LEU A 68 9.91 22.45 -14.15
CA LEU A 68 8.57 22.28 -14.71
C LEU A 68 8.38 23.14 -15.97
N ASN A 69 8.11 22.50 -17.10
CA ASN A 69 7.71 23.20 -18.32
C ASN A 69 6.18 23.20 -18.42
N LEU A 70 5.56 24.33 -18.10
CA LEU A 70 4.11 24.51 -18.08
C LEU A 70 3.64 25.30 -19.31
N ARG A 71 2.56 24.84 -19.97
CA ARG A 71 1.85 25.63 -20.99
C ARG A 71 0.51 26.12 -20.47
N SER A 72 0.21 27.39 -20.72
CA SER A 72 -1.11 27.96 -20.44
C SER A 72 -2.08 27.59 -21.55
N THR A 73 -3.22 27.03 -21.17
CA THR A 73 -4.37 26.85 -22.07
C THR A 73 -5.20 28.14 -22.17
N VAL A 74 -6.05 28.23 -23.19
CA VAL A 74 -6.99 29.35 -23.41
C VAL A 74 -7.88 29.63 -22.19
N ARG A 75 -8.10 28.62 -21.32
CA ARG A 75 -8.88 28.71 -20.07
C ARG A 75 -8.04 29.02 -18.82
N ARG A 76 -6.80 29.52 -18.95
CA ARG A 76 -5.85 29.78 -17.85
C ARG A 76 -5.52 28.57 -16.96
N ARG A 77 -5.78 27.35 -17.44
CA ARG A 77 -5.28 26.13 -16.78
C ARG A 77 -3.86 25.86 -17.28
N LEU A 78 -2.91 25.75 -16.35
CA LEU A 78 -1.55 25.33 -16.64
C LEU A 78 -1.53 23.81 -16.82
N TYR A 79 -1.01 23.35 -17.95
CA TYR A 79 -0.78 21.94 -18.23
C TYR A 79 0.73 21.66 -18.22
N LEU A 80 1.14 20.59 -17.55
CA LEU A 80 2.54 20.18 -17.49
C LEU A 80 2.93 19.45 -18.76
N CYS A 81 3.89 20.00 -19.50
CA CYS A 81 4.30 19.46 -20.80
C CYS A 81 5.54 18.56 -20.71
N SER A 82 6.47 18.86 -19.81
CA SER A 82 7.67 18.06 -19.58
C SER A 82 8.32 18.45 -18.26
N VAL A 83 9.14 17.54 -17.73
CA VAL A 83 10.03 17.82 -16.60
C VAL A 83 11.46 17.80 -17.12
N ILE A 84 12.18 18.90 -16.92
CA ILE A 84 13.60 19.03 -17.27
C ILE A 84 14.41 18.63 -16.03
N PRO A 85 15.15 17.51 -16.06
CA PRO A 85 15.93 17.08 -14.91
C PRO A 85 16.96 18.14 -14.50
N PRO A 86 17.06 18.52 -13.21
CA PRO A 86 18.14 19.35 -12.73
C PRO A 86 19.49 18.61 -12.84
N ASN A 87 20.59 19.35 -12.89
CA ASN A 87 21.94 18.77 -12.88
C ASN A 87 22.35 18.33 -11.45
N TRP A 88 21.57 17.42 -10.87
CA TRP A 88 21.79 16.84 -9.55
C TRP A 88 22.08 15.34 -9.70
N PRO A 89 23.32 14.89 -9.42
CA PRO A 89 23.64 13.48 -9.46
C PRO A 89 22.70 12.68 -8.56
N GLN A 90 22.25 11.52 -9.04
CA GLN A 90 21.36 10.62 -8.29
C GLN A 90 20.01 11.26 -7.87
N TRP A 91 19.55 12.27 -8.61
CA TRP A 91 18.21 12.83 -8.39
C TRP A 91 17.15 11.75 -8.53
N ASN A 92 16.33 11.60 -7.49
CA ASN A 92 15.28 10.60 -7.38
C ASN A 92 14.03 11.28 -6.77
N PRO A 93 13.24 11.99 -7.60
CA PRO A 93 12.12 12.77 -7.11
C PRO A 93 11.06 11.88 -6.45
N LEU A 94 10.45 12.39 -5.38
CA LEU A 94 9.37 11.74 -4.67
C LEU A 94 8.03 12.27 -5.16
N ILE A 95 7.13 11.38 -5.58
CA ILE A 95 5.74 11.72 -5.91
C ILE A 95 4.87 11.18 -4.79
N VAL A 96 4.10 12.05 -4.13
CA VAL A 96 3.24 11.67 -3.02
C VAL A 96 1.82 11.55 -3.52
N VAL A 97 1.19 10.41 -3.23
CA VAL A 97 -0.21 10.16 -3.56
C VAL A 97 -0.99 9.73 -2.34
N ALA A 98 -2.17 10.30 -2.17
CA ALA A 98 -3.12 9.87 -1.15
C ALA A 98 -4.54 10.12 -1.64
N ASN A 99 -5.49 9.36 -1.12
CA ASN A 99 -6.90 9.72 -1.24
C ASN A 99 -7.32 10.45 0.03
N LYS A 100 -7.83 11.68 -0.09
CA LYS A 100 -8.26 12.53 1.05
C LYS A 100 -9.20 11.83 2.03
N ARG A 101 -10.01 10.88 1.58
CA ARG A 101 -10.99 10.16 2.43
C ARG A 101 -10.40 8.94 3.15
N SER A 102 -9.13 8.60 2.90
CA SER A 102 -8.48 7.44 3.53
C SER A 102 -8.18 7.71 5.01
N GLY A 103 -8.23 6.65 5.82
CA GLY A 103 -7.83 6.69 7.22
C GLY A 103 -8.58 7.73 8.05
N ASN A 104 -9.91 7.79 8.02
CA ASN A 104 -10.68 8.78 8.80
C ASN A 104 -10.33 10.26 8.49
N ASN A 105 -9.90 10.57 7.26
CA ASN A 105 -9.41 11.86 6.78
C ASN A 105 -7.93 12.18 7.04
N ASP A 106 -7.13 11.26 7.60
CA ASP A 106 -5.67 11.37 7.68
C ASP A 106 -5.04 11.68 6.30
N GLY A 107 -5.65 11.18 5.22
CA GLY A 107 -5.18 11.44 3.86
C GLY A 107 -5.14 12.93 3.48
N ALA A 108 -6.08 13.75 3.97
CA ALA A 108 -6.09 15.18 3.69
C ALA A 108 -4.96 15.91 4.42
N GLU A 109 -4.69 15.50 5.66
CA GLU A 109 -3.59 16.01 6.47
C GLU A 109 -2.23 15.67 5.86
N ILE A 110 -2.01 14.40 5.49
CA ILE A 110 -0.81 13.95 4.77
C ILE A 110 -0.56 14.79 3.52
N LEU A 111 -1.58 15.00 2.68
CA LEU A 111 -1.44 15.83 1.47
C LEU A 111 -1.06 17.27 1.81
N SER A 112 -1.62 17.84 2.88
CA SER A 112 -1.29 19.19 3.34
C SER A 112 0.15 19.30 3.82
N LEU A 113 0.57 18.34 4.66
CA LEU A 113 1.92 18.26 5.22
C LEU A 113 2.99 18.13 4.14
N PHE A 114 2.84 17.20 3.20
CA PHE A 114 3.83 17.04 2.12
C PHE A 114 3.86 18.22 1.14
N ARG A 115 2.76 18.98 0.96
CA ARG A 115 2.76 20.22 0.15
C ARG A 115 3.59 21.34 0.79
N ARG A 116 3.88 21.27 2.09
CA ARG A 116 4.79 22.22 2.77
C ARG A 116 6.26 21.88 2.52
N LEU A 117 6.59 20.59 2.34
CA LEU A 117 7.97 20.11 2.23
C LEU A 117 8.44 19.90 0.79
N LEU A 118 7.54 19.53 -0.11
CA LEU A 118 7.81 19.23 -1.51
C LEU A 118 7.17 20.27 -2.42
N ASN A 119 7.48 20.21 -3.72
CA ASN A 119 6.73 21.01 -4.68
C ASN A 119 5.26 20.53 -4.68
N PRO A 120 4.26 21.41 -4.50
CA PRO A 120 2.86 21.01 -4.47
C PRO A 120 2.40 20.21 -5.70
N ALA A 121 3.09 20.39 -6.84
CA ALA A 121 2.85 19.62 -8.05
C ALA A 121 3.15 18.12 -7.90
N GLN A 122 4.05 17.75 -6.99
CA GLN A 122 4.42 16.36 -6.65
C GLN A 122 3.41 15.67 -5.73
N VAL A 123 2.45 16.41 -5.15
CA VAL A 123 1.53 15.91 -4.12
C VAL A 123 0.12 15.82 -4.68
N VAL A 124 -0.24 14.62 -5.11
CA VAL A 124 -1.45 14.36 -5.90
C VAL A 124 -2.52 13.70 -5.05
N ASP A 125 -3.73 14.26 -5.14
CA ASP A 125 -4.92 13.71 -4.51
C ASP A 125 -5.64 12.74 -5.47
N LEU A 126 -5.69 11.47 -5.07
CA LEU A 126 -6.35 10.40 -5.82
C LEU A 126 -7.88 10.50 -5.82
N SER A 127 -8.47 11.33 -4.95
CA SER A 127 -9.92 11.59 -4.99
C SER A 127 -10.32 12.58 -6.11
N GLU A 128 -9.36 13.35 -6.60
CA GLU A 128 -9.56 14.34 -7.68
C GLU A 128 -9.01 13.86 -9.03
N ARG A 129 -8.04 12.95 -9.00
CA ARG A 129 -7.32 12.49 -10.20
C ARG A 129 -7.12 10.98 -10.18
N ASP A 130 -7.31 10.37 -11.34
CA ASP A 130 -6.99 8.96 -11.56
C ASP A 130 -5.46 8.72 -11.47
N PRO A 131 -4.97 7.56 -10.98
CA PRO A 131 -3.56 7.20 -10.87
C PRO A 131 -2.83 7.25 -12.20
N VAL A 132 -3.52 7.08 -13.32
CA VAL A 132 -2.89 7.29 -14.63
C VAL A 132 -2.35 8.71 -14.74
N ALA A 133 -3.03 9.71 -14.16
CA ALA A 133 -2.54 11.09 -14.10
C ALA A 133 -1.41 11.29 -13.08
N VAL A 134 -1.33 10.49 -12.01
CA VAL A 134 -0.14 10.45 -11.15
C VAL A 134 1.05 9.92 -11.94
N LEU A 135 0.85 8.80 -12.62
CA LEU A 135 1.90 8.10 -13.35
C LEU A 135 2.32 8.84 -14.63
N GLU A 136 1.52 9.80 -15.09
CA GLU A 136 1.95 10.80 -16.07
C GLU A 136 3.22 11.53 -15.60
N TRP A 137 3.37 11.85 -14.31
CA TRP A 137 4.63 12.39 -13.78
C TRP A 137 5.81 11.47 -14.00
N CYS A 138 5.62 10.17 -13.76
CA CYS A 138 6.66 9.16 -14.00
C CYS A 138 7.05 9.13 -15.49
N ARG A 139 6.08 9.27 -16.40
CA ARG A 139 6.34 9.37 -17.84
C ARG A 139 7.06 10.66 -18.23
N LEU A 140 6.66 11.78 -17.65
CA LEU A 140 7.23 13.10 -17.95
C LEU A 140 8.67 13.27 -17.42
N LEU A 141 9.05 12.48 -16.43
CA LEU A 141 10.43 12.38 -15.93
C LEU A 141 11.35 11.60 -16.89
N GLY A 142 10.80 10.89 -17.87
CA GLY A 142 11.55 10.18 -18.90
C GLY A 142 12.44 9.09 -18.28
N LYS A 143 13.76 9.21 -18.47
CA LYS A 143 14.75 8.20 -18.01
C LYS A 143 15.14 8.34 -16.53
N VAL A 144 14.58 9.31 -15.81
CA VAL A 144 14.88 9.53 -14.40
C VAL A 144 14.08 8.54 -13.55
N THR A 145 14.77 7.80 -12.69
CA THR A 145 14.10 6.97 -11.68
C THR A 145 13.38 7.86 -10.67
N CYS A 146 12.19 7.45 -10.23
CA CYS A 146 11.46 8.16 -9.19
C CYS A 146 10.91 7.18 -8.14
N THR A 147 10.56 7.74 -6.99
CA THR A 147 9.85 7.03 -5.93
C THR A 147 8.43 7.55 -5.83
N VAL A 148 7.45 6.66 -5.69
CA VAL A 148 6.06 7.02 -5.38
C VAL A 148 5.76 6.64 -3.94
N LEU A 149 5.34 7.61 -3.13
CA LEU A 149 4.87 7.41 -1.76
C LEU A 149 3.34 7.35 -1.75
N VAL A 150 2.77 6.23 -1.30
CA VAL A 150 1.33 5.99 -1.30
C VAL A 150 0.80 5.99 0.13
N ALA A 151 -0.02 6.97 0.47
CA ALA A 151 -0.76 6.96 1.72
C ALA A 151 -2.17 6.39 1.48
N GLY A 152 -2.37 5.17 1.97
CA GLY A 152 -3.58 4.39 1.68
C GLY A 152 -3.58 3.03 2.40
N GLY A 153 -4.63 2.24 2.14
CA GLY A 153 -4.66 0.83 2.51
C GLY A 153 -4.22 -0.08 1.36
N ASP A 154 -4.23 -1.40 1.58
CA ASP A 154 -3.77 -2.41 0.62
C ASP A 154 -4.43 -2.26 -0.77
N GLY A 155 -5.74 -2.04 -0.84
CA GLY A 155 -6.44 -1.81 -2.13
C GLY A 155 -5.96 -0.57 -2.91
N THR A 156 -5.59 0.51 -2.21
CA THR A 156 -5.02 1.71 -2.86
C THR A 156 -3.63 1.43 -3.42
N ILE A 157 -2.82 0.66 -2.68
CA ILE A 157 -1.48 0.25 -3.09
C ILE A 157 -1.57 -0.68 -4.30
N ALA A 158 -2.41 -1.72 -4.25
CA ALA A 158 -2.63 -2.64 -5.35
C ALA A 158 -3.12 -1.92 -6.63
N TRP A 159 -4.01 -0.94 -6.48
CA TRP A 159 -4.47 -0.12 -7.60
C TRP A 159 -3.35 0.68 -8.27
N LEU A 160 -2.49 1.32 -7.50
CA LEU A 160 -1.32 2.02 -8.05
C LEU A 160 -0.36 1.04 -8.73
N LEU A 161 -0.04 -0.08 -8.08
CA LEU A 161 0.89 -1.09 -8.63
C LEU A 161 0.36 -1.66 -9.96
N ASN A 162 -0.95 -1.88 -10.06
CA ASN A 162 -1.62 -2.29 -11.29
C ASN A 162 -1.52 -1.22 -12.38
N ALA A 163 -1.64 0.05 -12.02
CA ALA A 163 -1.48 1.16 -12.97
C ALA A 163 -0.04 1.28 -13.47
N ILE A 164 0.96 1.14 -12.58
CA ILE A 164 2.40 1.11 -12.95
C ILE A 164 2.65 -0.01 -13.95
N HIS A 165 2.12 -1.20 -13.68
CA HIS A 165 2.25 -2.35 -14.55
C HIS A 165 1.64 -2.11 -15.94
N LYS A 166 0.38 -1.68 -15.98
CA LYS A 166 -0.37 -1.46 -17.23
C LYS A 166 0.29 -0.40 -18.12
N LEU A 167 0.93 0.60 -17.52
CA LEU A 167 1.59 1.66 -18.28
C LEU A 167 2.98 1.27 -18.80
N GLY A 168 3.57 0.17 -18.32
CA GLY A 168 4.90 -0.28 -18.75
C GLY A 168 5.97 0.80 -18.58
N LEU A 169 5.99 1.45 -17.42
CA LEU A 169 6.91 2.57 -17.16
C LEU A 169 8.36 2.10 -17.14
N GLU A 170 9.23 2.80 -17.88
CA GLU A 170 10.67 2.57 -17.89
C GLU A 170 11.42 3.90 -17.64
N PRO A 171 12.18 4.03 -16.55
CA PRO A 171 12.38 3.04 -15.48
C PRO A 171 11.13 2.82 -14.60
N VAL A 172 11.01 1.62 -14.02
CA VAL A 172 9.92 1.30 -13.09
C VAL A 172 10.11 2.08 -11.78
N PRO A 173 9.12 2.85 -11.32
CA PRO A 173 9.23 3.57 -10.06
C PRO A 173 9.23 2.63 -8.86
N SER A 174 10.00 2.96 -7.82
CA SER A 174 9.91 2.28 -6.52
C SER A 174 8.75 2.85 -5.68
N VAL A 175 8.11 2.01 -4.87
CA VAL A 175 6.92 2.39 -4.10
C VAL A 175 7.17 2.30 -2.59
N ALA A 176 6.95 3.40 -1.86
CA ALA A 176 6.86 3.44 -0.40
C ALA A 176 5.40 3.60 0.04
N VAL A 177 5.08 3.20 1.27
CA VAL A 177 3.70 3.20 1.77
C VAL A 177 3.58 3.95 3.10
N ILE A 178 2.46 4.62 3.30
CA ILE A 178 1.98 5.11 4.60
C ILE A 178 0.68 4.38 4.91
N PRO A 179 0.62 3.57 6.00
CA PRO A 179 -0.53 2.73 6.31
C PRO A 179 -1.73 3.53 6.82
N LEU A 180 -2.64 3.91 5.92
CA LEU A 180 -3.88 4.60 6.28
C LEU A 180 -5.11 3.67 6.35
N GLY A 181 -4.97 2.40 5.93
CA GLY A 181 -6.02 1.39 5.95
C GLY A 181 -6.28 0.78 7.33
N THR A 182 -7.12 -0.26 7.38
CA THR A 182 -7.45 -0.99 8.64
C THR A 182 -6.57 -2.25 8.84
N GLY A 183 -6.25 -2.99 7.77
CA GLY A 183 -5.39 -4.19 7.82
C GLY A 183 -3.91 -3.85 7.68
N ASN A 184 -3.56 -3.22 6.55
CA ASN A 184 -2.21 -2.76 6.19
C ASN A 184 -1.18 -3.89 6.22
N ASP A 185 -1.57 -5.08 5.76
CA ASP A 185 -0.72 -6.28 5.80
C ASP A 185 0.59 -6.08 5.00
N LEU A 186 0.51 -5.44 3.83
CA LEU A 186 1.71 -5.15 3.05
C LEU A 186 2.65 -4.16 3.75
N SER A 187 2.09 -3.16 4.43
CA SER A 187 2.86 -2.16 5.19
C SER A 187 3.65 -2.80 6.33
N ARG A 188 3.01 -3.72 7.07
CA ARG A 188 3.65 -4.46 8.18
C ARG A 188 4.86 -5.26 7.70
N VAL A 189 4.69 -5.99 6.59
CA VAL A 189 5.76 -6.80 5.99
C VAL A 189 6.93 -5.94 5.50
N LEU A 190 6.63 -4.75 4.98
CA LEU A 190 7.61 -3.77 4.51
C LEU A 190 8.20 -2.89 5.62
N GLY A 191 7.81 -3.08 6.89
CA GLY A 191 8.36 -2.34 8.05
C GLY A 191 7.91 -0.87 8.14
N TRP A 192 6.80 -0.51 7.50
CA TRP A 192 6.20 0.83 7.60
C TRP A 192 5.16 0.93 8.73
N GLY A 193 5.11 -0.08 9.60
CA GLY A 193 4.18 -0.15 10.70
C GLY A 193 2.76 -0.59 10.33
N LYS A 194 1.97 -0.78 11.38
CA LYS A 194 0.55 -1.19 11.33
C LYS A 194 -0.40 -0.06 10.95
N GLU A 195 -0.10 1.16 11.38
CA GLU A 195 -0.94 2.34 11.28
C GLU A 195 -0.06 3.59 11.27
N HIS A 196 -0.50 4.63 10.57
CA HIS A 196 0.18 5.92 10.58
C HIS A 196 -0.01 6.62 11.93
N ASP A 197 1.10 7.10 12.49
CA ASP A 197 1.13 7.97 13.67
C ASP A 197 0.90 9.43 13.23
N PRO A 198 -0.23 10.07 13.59
CA PRO A 198 -0.54 11.43 13.20
C PRO A 198 0.41 12.47 13.81
N ASP A 199 1.08 12.15 14.92
CA ASP A 199 2.02 13.05 15.59
C ASP A 199 3.43 13.00 14.94
N LYS A 200 3.65 12.08 14.00
CA LYS A 200 4.94 11.90 13.33
C LYS A 200 5.22 13.03 12.34
N ASP A 201 6.39 13.67 12.46
CA ASP A 201 6.80 14.74 11.54
C ASP A 201 6.93 14.16 10.10
N PRO A 202 6.28 14.74 9.08
CA PRO A 202 6.47 14.34 7.69
C PRO A 202 7.95 14.39 7.23
N ALA A 203 8.80 15.20 7.85
CA ALA A 203 10.23 15.22 7.58
C ALA A 203 10.92 13.92 8.02
N ASP A 204 10.46 13.26 9.09
CA ASP A 204 10.97 11.98 9.54
C ASP A 204 10.62 10.88 8.54
N ILE A 205 9.40 10.91 7.99
CA ILE A 205 8.98 10.00 6.91
C ILE A 205 9.88 10.16 5.69
N LEU A 206 10.18 11.40 5.27
CA LEU A 206 11.12 11.64 4.17
C LEU A 206 12.51 11.07 4.47
N HIS A 207 12.97 11.20 5.72
CA HIS A 207 14.27 10.67 6.14
C HIS A 207 14.30 9.13 6.15
N GLU A 208 13.22 8.49 6.58
CA GLU A 208 13.05 7.03 6.49
C GLU A 208 13.08 6.57 5.05
N ILE A 209 12.39 7.26 4.13
CA ILE A 209 12.41 6.95 2.70
C ILE A 209 13.81 7.11 2.10
N GLN A 210 14.61 8.09 2.55
CA GLN A 210 16.01 8.24 2.11
C GLN A 210 16.89 7.04 2.53
N LYS A 211 16.59 6.41 3.67
CA LYS A 211 17.33 5.26 4.21
C LYS A 211 16.76 3.91 3.79
N ALA A 212 15.52 3.88 3.32
CA ALA A 212 14.81 2.67 2.95
C ALA A 212 15.53 1.92 1.81
N GLN A 213 15.45 0.61 1.86
CA GLN A 213 16.07 -0.27 0.86
C GLN A 213 15.04 -0.69 -0.18
N LYS A 214 15.50 -0.91 -1.41
CA LYS A 214 14.65 -1.49 -2.46
C LYS A 214 14.54 -2.99 -2.24
N VAL A 215 13.31 -3.49 -2.27
CA VAL A 215 13.01 -4.91 -2.27
C VAL A 215 12.07 -5.21 -3.43
N GLU A 216 12.22 -6.37 -4.04
CA GLU A 216 11.26 -6.84 -5.03
C GLU A 216 10.09 -7.52 -4.31
N LEU A 217 8.89 -7.34 -4.83
CA LEU A 217 7.66 -8.00 -4.39
C LEU A 217 7.08 -8.75 -5.59
N ASP A 218 6.89 -10.06 -5.45
CA ASP A 218 6.29 -10.86 -6.50
C ASP A 218 4.84 -10.45 -6.72
N ARG A 219 4.48 -10.35 -8.00
CA ARG A 219 3.11 -10.13 -8.46
C ARG A 219 2.60 -11.39 -9.10
N TRP A 220 1.36 -11.72 -8.78
CA TRP A 220 0.70 -12.91 -9.29
C TRP A 220 -0.49 -12.53 -10.14
N THR A 221 -0.67 -13.23 -11.26
CA THR A 221 -1.87 -13.12 -12.10
C THR A 221 -2.84 -14.20 -11.69
N VAL A 222 -4.08 -13.82 -11.38
CA VAL A 222 -5.19 -14.73 -11.10
C VAL A 222 -6.13 -14.73 -12.30
N ILE A 223 -6.19 -15.85 -13.01
CA ILE A 223 -7.00 -16.04 -14.21
C ILE A 223 -8.23 -16.87 -13.85
N VAL A 224 -9.42 -16.28 -13.91
CA VAL A 224 -10.70 -16.95 -13.60
C VAL A 224 -11.43 -17.30 -14.90
N LYS A 225 -11.77 -18.58 -15.05
CA LYS A 225 -12.47 -19.15 -16.22
C LYS A 225 -13.78 -19.82 -15.77
N PRO A 226 -14.95 -19.20 -16.02
CA PRO A 226 -16.25 -19.79 -15.70
C PRO A 226 -16.52 -21.07 -16.50
N TYR A 227 -17.23 -22.05 -15.91
CA TYR A 227 -17.55 -23.33 -16.59
C TYR A 227 -18.62 -23.25 -17.68
N GLY A 228 -19.37 -22.13 -17.79
CA GLY A 228 -20.50 -22.00 -18.70
C GLY A 228 -20.45 -20.75 -19.57
N GLY A 229 -19.93 -20.88 -20.79
CA GLY A 229 -20.08 -19.88 -21.86
C GLY A 229 -20.59 -20.56 -23.13
N LEU A 230 -21.82 -20.21 -23.55
CA LEU A 230 -22.45 -20.65 -24.80
C LEU A 230 -21.71 -20.08 -26.02
N GLY A 231 -20.54 -20.61 -26.40
CA GLY A 231 -19.86 -20.40 -27.69
C GLY A 231 -19.46 -18.96 -28.09
N LEU A 232 -19.95 -17.94 -27.38
CA LEU A 232 -19.67 -16.52 -27.55
C LEU A 232 -18.84 -16.09 -26.34
N ARG A 233 -17.51 -16.11 -26.52
CA ARG A 233 -16.50 -15.50 -25.65
C ARG A 233 -16.88 -15.50 -24.17
N SER A 234 -16.76 -16.64 -23.49
CA SER A 234 -16.68 -16.63 -22.02
C SER A 234 -15.54 -15.68 -21.63
N SER A 235 -15.87 -14.52 -21.06
CA SER A 235 -14.89 -13.49 -20.76
C SER A 235 -14.08 -13.93 -19.55
N GLN A 236 -12.93 -14.54 -19.82
CA GLN A 236 -11.92 -14.80 -18.82
C GLN A 236 -11.63 -13.50 -18.05
N GLN A 237 -11.73 -13.56 -16.72
CA GLN A 237 -11.37 -12.43 -15.87
C GLN A 237 -9.93 -12.60 -15.41
N THR A 238 -9.18 -11.50 -15.40
CA THR A 238 -7.77 -11.48 -15.00
C THR A 238 -7.57 -10.44 -13.91
N PHE A 239 -7.11 -10.89 -12.75
CA PHE A 239 -6.79 -10.07 -11.59
C PHE A 239 -5.29 -10.14 -11.30
N TYR A 240 -4.81 -9.22 -10.48
CA TYR A 240 -3.46 -9.22 -9.95
C TYR A 240 -3.53 -9.29 -8.43
N MET A 241 -2.67 -10.12 -7.84
CA MET A 241 -2.58 -10.36 -6.41
C MET A 241 -1.17 -10.00 -5.92
N TYR A 242 -1.09 -9.30 -4.79
CA TYR A 242 0.13 -8.84 -4.15
C TYR A 242 0.29 -9.37 -2.72
N ASN A 243 -0.80 -9.56 -1.99
CA ASN A 243 -0.77 -9.99 -0.59
C ASN A 243 -1.22 -11.45 -0.49
N TYR A 244 -2.50 -11.71 -0.75
CA TYR A 244 -3.09 -13.03 -0.64
C TYR A 244 -4.47 -13.12 -1.29
N LEU A 245 -4.87 -14.35 -1.60
CA LEU A 245 -6.20 -14.71 -2.07
C LEU A 245 -6.80 -15.72 -1.10
N SER A 246 -8.10 -15.62 -0.82
CA SER A 246 -8.80 -16.65 -0.06
C SER A 246 -10.14 -17.04 -0.68
N VAL A 247 -10.53 -18.28 -0.40
CA VAL A 247 -11.80 -18.87 -0.79
C VAL A 247 -12.44 -19.49 0.45
N GLY A 248 -13.74 -19.27 0.66
CA GLY A 248 -14.48 -19.80 1.81
C GLY A 248 -14.71 -18.79 2.92
N VAL A 249 -14.71 -19.24 4.18
CA VAL A 249 -15.20 -18.46 5.33
C VAL A 249 -14.44 -17.15 5.55
N ASP A 250 -13.12 -17.12 5.31
CA ASP A 250 -12.31 -15.89 5.38
C ASP A 250 -12.81 -14.83 4.38
N ALA A 251 -13.00 -15.24 3.12
CA ALA A 251 -13.55 -14.38 2.08
C ALA A 251 -15.01 -14.00 2.36
N GLN A 252 -15.79 -14.88 2.98
CA GLN A 252 -17.20 -14.61 3.34
C GLN A 252 -17.31 -13.54 4.43
N VAL A 253 -16.45 -13.58 5.45
CA VAL A 253 -16.36 -12.51 6.47
C VAL A 253 -15.99 -11.19 5.80
N THR A 254 -15.00 -11.20 4.90
CA THR A 254 -14.59 -10.02 4.13
C THR A 254 -15.74 -9.48 3.26
N LEU A 255 -16.50 -10.35 2.60
CA LEU A 255 -17.65 -10.00 1.77
C LEU A 255 -18.79 -9.36 2.58
N ASN A 256 -19.10 -9.92 3.74
CA ASN A 256 -20.13 -9.38 4.63
C ASN A 256 -19.73 -7.98 5.14
N PHE A 257 -18.46 -7.83 5.56
CA PHE A 257 -17.91 -6.53 5.94
C PHE A 257 -18.02 -5.50 4.80
N HIS A 258 -17.65 -5.88 3.57
CA HIS A 258 -17.70 -4.99 2.41
C HIS A 258 -19.14 -4.50 2.13
N ARG A 259 -20.12 -5.43 2.10
CA ARG A 259 -21.54 -5.10 1.90
C ARG A 259 -22.07 -4.15 2.98
N THR A 260 -21.65 -4.34 4.23
CA THR A 260 -22.02 -3.45 5.33
C THR A 260 -21.41 -2.06 5.18
N ARG A 261 -20.14 -1.98 4.75
CA ARG A 261 -19.45 -0.70 4.49
C ARG A 261 -20.11 0.10 3.36
N GLU A 262 -20.68 -0.57 2.36
CA GLU A 262 -21.42 0.07 1.26
C GLU A 262 -22.87 0.43 1.63
N SER A 263 -23.36 -0.02 2.78
CA SER A 263 -24.74 0.23 3.17
C SER A 263 -24.97 1.70 3.52
N ARG A 264 -26.15 2.22 3.15
CA ARG A 264 -26.57 3.60 3.49
C ARG A 264 -26.61 3.90 4.99
N PHE A 265 -26.57 2.87 5.83
CA PHE A 265 -26.63 2.97 7.29
C PHE A 265 -25.25 2.96 7.96
N TYR A 266 -24.18 2.86 7.17
CA TYR A 266 -22.81 2.98 7.64
C TYR A 266 -22.45 4.47 7.81
N PHE A 267 -22.93 5.06 8.91
CA PHE A 267 -22.75 6.49 9.20
C PHE A 267 -21.45 6.82 9.94
N TYR A 268 -20.80 5.83 10.57
CA TYR A 268 -19.60 6.01 11.39
C TYR A 268 -18.48 5.09 10.92
N SER A 269 -17.52 5.66 10.17
CA SER A 269 -16.30 4.96 9.76
C SER A 269 -15.18 5.24 10.76
N SER A 270 -14.78 4.25 11.55
CA SER A 270 -13.53 4.29 12.32
C SER A 270 -12.78 2.98 12.20
N ARG A 271 -11.44 3.00 12.28
CA ARG A 271 -10.62 1.77 12.21
C ARG A 271 -10.99 0.77 13.32
N LEU A 272 -11.24 1.26 14.54
CA LEU A 272 -11.67 0.43 15.66
C LEU A 272 -13.03 -0.21 15.39
N PHE A 273 -13.99 0.58 14.89
CA PHE A 273 -15.31 0.07 14.52
C PHE A 273 -15.22 -0.96 13.39
N ASN A 274 -14.31 -0.75 12.42
CA ASN A 274 -14.07 -1.72 11.36
C ASN A 274 -13.54 -3.04 11.91
N LYS A 275 -12.52 -2.99 12.77
CA LYS A 275 -11.98 -4.19 13.44
C LYS A 275 -13.08 -4.91 14.25
N LEU A 276 -13.94 -4.17 14.94
CA LEU A 276 -15.09 -4.74 15.67
C LEU A 276 -16.10 -5.40 14.73
N LEU A 277 -16.45 -4.78 13.61
CA LEU A 277 -17.34 -5.37 12.61
C LEU A 277 -16.78 -6.68 12.05
N TYR A 278 -15.48 -6.71 11.71
CA TYR A 278 -14.81 -7.95 11.30
C TYR A 278 -14.94 -9.06 12.35
N LEU A 279 -14.76 -8.73 13.63
CA LEU A 279 -14.96 -9.67 14.74
C LEU A 279 -16.41 -10.16 14.80
N CYS A 280 -17.40 -9.27 14.70
CA CYS A 280 -18.82 -9.61 14.73
C CYS A 280 -19.22 -10.54 13.57
N PHE A 281 -18.76 -10.26 12.35
CA PHE A 281 -19.02 -11.13 11.20
C PHE A 281 -18.31 -12.47 11.32
N GLY A 282 -17.10 -12.48 11.88
CA GLY A 282 -16.40 -13.73 12.25
C GLY A 282 -17.25 -14.57 13.19
N MET A 283 -17.81 -13.97 14.25
CA MET A 283 -18.72 -14.65 15.19
C MET A 283 -20.01 -15.13 14.52
N GLN A 284 -20.63 -14.35 13.63
CA GLN A 284 -21.84 -14.75 12.91
C GLN A 284 -21.63 -16.02 12.08
N GLN A 285 -20.48 -16.12 11.39
CA GLN A 285 -20.15 -17.28 10.57
C GLN A 285 -19.88 -18.56 11.38
N VAL A 286 -19.55 -18.44 12.68
CA VAL A 286 -19.51 -19.61 13.59
C VAL A 286 -20.88 -20.29 13.67
N VAL A 287 -21.96 -19.49 13.55
CA VAL A 287 -23.35 -19.95 13.69
C VAL A 287 -23.93 -20.38 12.35
N GLU A 288 -23.75 -19.60 11.29
CA GLU A 288 -24.37 -19.83 9.97
C GLU A 288 -23.71 -20.98 9.20
N ARG A 289 -22.39 -21.16 9.33
CA ARG A 289 -21.60 -22.20 8.67
C ARG A 289 -21.82 -22.30 7.14
N ASP A 290 -21.97 -21.16 6.47
CA ASP A 290 -22.26 -21.08 5.02
C ASP A 290 -21.19 -21.76 4.15
N CYS A 291 -19.96 -21.84 4.66
CA CYS A 291 -18.81 -22.42 3.96
C CYS A 291 -18.48 -23.85 4.38
N LYS A 292 -19.40 -24.54 5.07
CA LYS A 292 -19.19 -25.93 5.49
C LYS A 292 -18.95 -26.85 4.28
N ASP A 293 -18.10 -27.85 4.48
CA ASP A 293 -17.75 -28.87 3.47
C ASP A 293 -17.10 -28.26 2.22
N LEU A 294 -16.31 -27.19 2.37
CA LEU A 294 -15.62 -26.55 1.25
C LEU A 294 -14.73 -27.55 0.50
N ASP A 295 -14.11 -28.49 1.21
CA ASP A 295 -13.31 -29.59 0.66
C ASP A 295 -14.04 -30.43 -0.39
N LYS A 296 -15.36 -30.55 -0.30
CA LYS A 296 -16.19 -31.28 -1.28
C LYS A 296 -16.63 -30.41 -2.46
N ASN A 297 -16.48 -29.10 -2.33
CA ASN A 297 -16.96 -28.10 -3.27
C ASN A 297 -15.82 -27.46 -4.08
N ILE A 298 -14.56 -27.78 -3.77
CA ILE A 298 -13.40 -27.33 -4.52
C ILE A 298 -12.43 -28.48 -4.80
N GLU A 299 -11.64 -28.35 -5.86
CA GLU A 299 -10.41 -29.13 -6.01
C GLU A 299 -9.22 -28.18 -6.02
N LEU A 300 -8.16 -28.52 -5.28
CA LEU A 300 -6.92 -27.75 -5.22
C LEU A 300 -5.79 -28.54 -5.89
N TYR A 301 -5.00 -27.83 -6.68
CA TYR A 301 -3.78 -28.36 -7.30
C TYR A 301 -2.63 -27.41 -7.00
N LEU A 302 -1.52 -27.97 -6.52
CA LEU A 302 -0.24 -27.29 -6.30
C LEU A 302 0.75 -27.84 -7.32
N ASP A 303 1.28 -26.97 -8.18
CA ASP A 303 2.22 -27.36 -9.25
C ASP A 303 1.72 -28.55 -10.09
N GLU A 304 0.43 -28.49 -10.46
CA GLU A 304 -0.31 -29.51 -11.22
C GLU A 304 -0.62 -30.81 -10.46
N GLU A 305 -0.16 -30.97 -9.22
CA GLU A 305 -0.48 -32.11 -8.36
C GLU A 305 -1.74 -31.84 -7.53
N LYS A 306 -2.70 -32.77 -7.56
CA LYS A 306 -3.94 -32.64 -6.79
C LYS A 306 -3.65 -32.84 -5.30
N VAL A 307 -4.07 -31.88 -4.49
CA VAL A 307 -3.95 -31.95 -3.03
C VAL A 307 -5.20 -32.60 -2.43
N ASN A 308 -5.00 -33.54 -1.52
CA ASN A 308 -6.08 -34.11 -0.72
C ASN A 308 -6.43 -33.13 0.41
N LEU A 309 -7.59 -32.49 0.31
CA LEU A 309 -8.04 -31.51 1.30
C LEU A 309 -8.65 -32.23 2.52
N PRO A 310 -8.29 -31.84 3.76
CA PRO A 310 -9.04 -32.23 4.95
C PRO A 310 -10.40 -31.51 4.98
N SER A 311 -11.26 -31.82 5.96
CA SER A 311 -12.52 -31.08 6.13
C SER A 311 -12.23 -29.64 6.52
N ILE A 312 -12.45 -28.71 5.59
CA ILE A 312 -12.06 -27.30 5.73
C ILE A 312 -13.22 -26.39 5.34
N GLU A 313 -13.14 -25.14 5.80
CA GLU A 313 -14.11 -24.09 5.47
C GLU A 313 -13.44 -22.92 4.75
N SER A 314 -12.10 -22.89 4.64
CA SER A 314 -11.38 -21.93 3.80
C SER A 314 -10.00 -22.43 3.36
N ILE A 315 -9.56 -21.97 2.18
CA ILE A 315 -8.15 -21.96 1.78
C ILE A 315 -7.66 -20.51 1.67
N VAL A 316 -6.42 -20.28 2.09
CA VAL A 316 -5.71 -19.00 1.95
C VAL A 316 -4.40 -19.25 1.22
N ILE A 317 -4.18 -18.49 0.16
CA ILE A 317 -3.01 -18.55 -0.72
C ILE A 317 -2.24 -17.25 -0.53
N LEU A 318 -1.09 -17.32 0.11
CA LEU A 318 -0.30 -16.20 0.60
C LEU A 318 0.89 -15.94 -0.34
N ASN A 319 1.15 -14.66 -0.60
CA ASN A 319 2.41 -14.16 -1.17
C ASN A 319 3.26 -13.43 -0.11
N ILE A 320 2.64 -13.00 0.99
CA ILE A 320 3.32 -12.26 2.07
C ILE A 320 3.08 -12.93 3.44
N PRO A 321 4.03 -12.79 4.39
CA PRO A 321 3.89 -13.31 5.76
C PRO A 321 3.00 -12.42 6.63
N SER A 322 1.80 -12.11 6.14
CA SER A 322 0.80 -11.32 6.87
C SER A 322 -0.59 -11.55 6.30
N TRP A 323 -1.50 -11.98 7.17
CA TRP A 323 -2.92 -12.17 6.88
C TRP A 323 -3.78 -11.59 8.00
N ALA A 324 -4.96 -11.08 7.66
CA ALA A 324 -5.95 -10.58 8.61
C ALA A 324 -5.36 -9.63 9.69
N ALA A 325 -4.68 -8.57 9.23
CA ALA A 325 -4.09 -7.53 10.06
C ALA A 325 -2.85 -7.96 10.88
N GLY A 326 -1.97 -8.78 10.28
CA GLY A 326 -0.63 -9.06 10.82
C GLY A 326 -0.41 -10.49 11.32
N VAL A 327 -1.34 -11.41 11.11
CA VAL A 327 -1.15 -12.82 11.50
C VAL A 327 -0.24 -13.50 10.48
N ASP A 328 0.92 -13.98 10.94
CA ASP A 328 1.85 -14.75 10.13
C ASP A 328 1.43 -16.23 10.10
N LEU A 329 0.46 -16.55 9.22
CA LEU A 329 -0.10 -17.89 9.13
C LEU A 329 0.96 -18.96 8.82
N TRP A 330 1.87 -18.71 7.89
CA TRP A 330 2.81 -19.75 7.48
C TRP A 330 3.78 -20.11 8.61
N ASN A 331 4.37 -19.10 9.26
CA ASN A 331 5.40 -19.32 10.26
C ASN A 331 4.85 -19.65 11.67
N MET A 332 3.56 -19.43 11.92
CA MET A 332 2.94 -19.67 13.23
C MET A 332 3.10 -21.11 13.72
N GLY A 333 3.92 -21.32 14.75
CA GLY A 333 4.14 -22.65 15.32
C GLY A 333 5.07 -23.56 14.50
N LEU A 334 5.89 -22.99 13.61
CA LEU A 334 6.97 -23.71 12.90
C LEU A 334 8.27 -23.84 13.70
N GLU A 335 8.29 -23.48 15.00
CA GLU A 335 9.49 -23.62 15.84
C GLU A 335 9.98 -25.08 15.84
N GLY A 336 11.05 -25.36 15.08
CA GLY A 336 11.66 -26.69 14.95
C GLY A 336 11.19 -27.56 13.77
N HIS A 337 10.36 -27.06 12.85
CA HIS A 337 9.89 -27.82 11.68
C HIS A 337 10.54 -27.33 10.36
N GLU A 338 11.78 -27.76 10.08
CA GLU A 338 12.52 -27.44 8.85
C GLU A 338 11.93 -28.07 7.57
N GLU A 339 10.99 -29.01 7.71
CA GLU A 339 10.33 -29.69 6.57
C GLU A 339 9.50 -28.73 5.71
N TYR A 340 9.02 -27.62 6.29
CA TYR A 340 8.30 -26.58 5.57
C TYR A 340 9.28 -25.49 5.13
N GLY A 341 9.32 -25.19 3.84
CA GLY A 341 10.19 -24.15 3.30
C GLY A 341 9.91 -22.77 3.91
N LYS A 342 10.91 -21.89 3.87
CA LYS A 342 10.79 -20.51 4.35
C LYS A 342 9.92 -19.69 3.39
N GLN A 343 8.96 -18.94 3.92
CA GLN A 343 8.16 -17.99 3.15
C GLN A 343 9.00 -16.76 2.76
N SER A 344 8.84 -16.29 1.52
CA SER A 344 9.44 -15.04 1.04
C SER A 344 8.48 -14.31 0.11
N ILE A 345 8.61 -12.99 0.03
CA ILE A 345 7.78 -12.13 -0.84
C ILE A 345 8.31 -12.04 -2.28
N ASN A 346 9.41 -12.72 -2.60
CA ASN A 346 10.20 -12.49 -3.80
C ASN A 346 10.91 -13.74 -4.37
N ASP A 347 10.46 -14.94 -3.99
CA ASP A 347 11.04 -16.22 -4.37
C ASP A 347 10.27 -16.97 -5.48
N GLY A 348 9.19 -16.37 -5.99
CA GLY A 348 8.33 -16.93 -7.01
C GLY A 348 7.48 -18.10 -6.50
N LYS A 349 7.20 -18.18 -5.19
CA LYS A 349 6.35 -19.20 -4.58
C LYS A 349 5.17 -18.59 -3.83
N LEU A 350 4.14 -19.40 -3.64
CA LEU A 350 2.97 -19.11 -2.83
C LEU A 350 2.83 -20.14 -1.73
N GLU A 351 2.53 -19.69 -0.52
CA GLU A 351 2.20 -20.56 0.61
C GLU A 351 0.70 -20.81 0.63
N VAL A 352 0.29 -22.07 0.69
CA VAL A 352 -1.12 -22.45 0.74
C VAL A 352 -1.45 -23.10 2.07
N VAL A 353 -2.43 -22.53 2.77
CA VAL A 353 -2.90 -22.99 4.07
C VAL A 353 -4.41 -23.19 4.05
N ALA A 354 -4.90 -24.08 4.90
CA ALA A 354 -6.32 -24.33 5.09
C ALA A 354 -6.77 -24.00 6.52
N LEU A 355 -8.03 -23.57 6.61
CA LEU A 355 -8.68 -23.15 7.84
C LEU A 355 -9.97 -23.96 8.04
N TYR A 356 -10.16 -24.45 9.26
CA TYR A 356 -11.27 -25.35 9.58
C TYR A 356 -12.61 -24.67 9.85
N SER A 357 -12.60 -23.41 10.30
CA SER A 357 -13.80 -22.64 10.62
C SER A 357 -13.47 -21.18 10.92
N SER A 358 -14.49 -20.33 11.05
CA SER A 358 -14.34 -18.99 11.61
C SER A 358 -13.85 -18.99 13.06
N PHE A 359 -14.19 -20.00 13.86
CA PHE A 359 -13.66 -20.15 15.22
C PHE A 359 -12.15 -20.41 15.18
N HIS A 360 -11.70 -21.26 14.25
CA HIS A 360 -10.28 -21.50 14.03
C HIS A 360 -9.55 -20.21 13.63
N MET A 361 -10.14 -19.38 12.77
CA MET A 361 -9.59 -18.05 12.43
C MET A 361 -9.41 -17.15 13.66
N ALA A 362 -10.41 -17.11 14.54
CA ALA A 362 -10.33 -16.33 15.77
C ALA A 362 -9.21 -16.84 16.70
N GLN A 363 -9.06 -18.16 16.83
CA GLN A 363 -7.96 -18.77 17.60
C GLN A 363 -6.59 -18.44 17.01
N LEU A 364 -6.45 -18.41 15.68
CA LEU A 364 -5.21 -18.02 15.01
C LEU A 364 -4.85 -16.55 15.31
N GLN A 365 -5.82 -15.65 15.27
CA GLN A 365 -5.60 -14.23 15.58
C GLN A 365 -5.07 -13.98 17.01
N VAL A 366 -5.40 -14.87 17.95
CA VAL A 366 -4.93 -14.79 19.35
C VAL A 366 -3.78 -15.78 19.66
N GLY A 367 -3.26 -16.49 18.66
CA GLY A 367 -2.14 -17.42 18.81
C GLY A 367 -2.47 -18.71 19.58
N LEU A 368 -3.75 -19.12 19.65
CA LEU A 368 -4.22 -20.32 20.35
C LEU A 368 -4.40 -21.55 19.43
N SER A 369 -4.10 -21.42 18.13
CA SER A 369 -4.14 -22.53 17.17
C SER A 369 -3.02 -22.40 16.15
N GLN A 370 -2.87 -23.39 15.27
CA GLN A 370 -1.96 -23.38 14.13
C GLN A 370 -2.72 -23.73 12.84
N PRO A 371 -2.36 -23.12 11.69
CA PRO A 371 -3.04 -23.42 10.45
C PRO A 371 -2.61 -24.77 9.88
N TYR A 372 -3.45 -25.34 9.02
CA TYR A 372 -3.09 -26.55 8.29
C TYR A 372 -2.32 -26.17 7.03
N ARG A 373 -1.03 -26.54 6.96
CA ARG A 373 -0.17 -26.23 5.82
C ARG A 373 -0.37 -27.24 4.70
N LEU A 374 -0.84 -26.77 3.55
CA LEU A 374 -1.06 -27.62 2.38
C LEU A 374 0.22 -27.72 1.53
N GLY A 375 1.03 -26.66 1.48
CA GLY A 375 2.33 -26.67 0.81
C GLY A 375 2.75 -25.31 0.27
N GLN A 376 3.91 -25.26 -0.37
CA GLN A 376 4.37 -24.14 -1.19
C GLN A 376 4.31 -24.55 -2.67
N ALA A 377 3.94 -23.62 -3.56
CA ALA A 377 3.85 -23.90 -4.99
C ALA A 377 4.26 -22.70 -5.85
N ASN A 378 4.77 -22.97 -7.06
CA ASN A 378 5.02 -21.94 -8.07
C ASN A 378 3.77 -21.63 -8.91
N SER A 379 2.77 -22.51 -8.92
CA SER A 379 1.48 -22.33 -9.57
C SER A 379 0.38 -23.00 -8.75
N VAL A 380 -0.72 -22.27 -8.53
CA VAL A 380 -1.88 -22.78 -7.79
C VAL A 380 -3.09 -22.80 -8.71
N LYS A 381 -3.79 -23.94 -8.80
CA LYS A 381 -5.03 -24.07 -9.56
C LYS A 381 -6.14 -24.54 -8.64
N VAL A 382 -7.29 -23.87 -8.73
CA VAL A 382 -8.47 -24.19 -7.93
C VAL A 382 -9.66 -24.33 -8.85
N LYS A 383 -10.38 -25.45 -8.71
CA LYS A 383 -11.66 -25.69 -9.39
C LYS A 383 -12.77 -25.51 -8.37
N ILE A 384 -13.58 -24.47 -8.54
CA ILE A 384 -14.76 -24.19 -7.72
C ILE A 384 -15.97 -24.89 -8.35
N ILE A 385 -16.51 -25.91 -7.67
CA ILE A 385 -17.65 -26.72 -8.15
C ILE A 385 -18.97 -26.05 -7.78
N LYS A 386 -19.07 -25.50 -6.57
CA LYS A 386 -20.24 -24.76 -6.08
C LYS A 386 -19.89 -23.30 -5.78
N PRO A 387 -20.83 -22.36 -5.96
CA PRO A 387 -20.58 -20.96 -5.66
C PRO A 387 -20.11 -20.74 -4.22
N CYS A 388 -19.14 -19.86 -4.02
CA CYS A 388 -18.59 -19.52 -2.71
C CYS A 388 -18.03 -18.09 -2.70
N ALA A 389 -17.74 -17.55 -1.52
CA ALA A 389 -17.04 -16.28 -1.41
C ALA A 389 -15.57 -16.43 -1.76
N MET A 390 -15.03 -15.42 -2.45
CA MET A 390 -13.63 -15.29 -2.81
C MET A 390 -13.19 -13.84 -2.58
N GLN A 391 -11.92 -13.63 -2.23
CA GLN A 391 -11.34 -12.29 -2.14
C GLN A 391 -9.89 -12.30 -2.62
N ILE A 392 -9.42 -11.16 -3.11
CA ILE A 392 -8.01 -10.89 -3.43
C ILE A 392 -7.62 -9.57 -2.79
N ASP A 393 -6.55 -9.58 -2.00
CA ASP A 393 -5.98 -8.38 -1.36
C ASP A 393 -7.01 -7.51 -0.60
N GLY A 394 -8.04 -8.15 -0.04
CA GLY A 394 -9.12 -7.50 0.70
C GLY A 394 -10.32 -7.04 -0.13
N GLU A 395 -10.35 -7.31 -1.44
CA GLU A 395 -11.49 -7.02 -2.33
C GLU A 395 -12.32 -8.30 -2.56
N PRO A 396 -13.51 -8.44 -1.93
CA PRO A 396 -14.29 -9.67 -1.95
C PRO A 396 -15.39 -9.67 -3.01
N TRP A 397 -15.77 -10.86 -3.48
CA TRP A 397 -16.96 -11.08 -4.30
C TRP A 397 -17.53 -12.49 -4.11
N TYR A 398 -18.72 -12.71 -4.67
CA TYR A 398 -19.32 -14.04 -4.71
C TYR A 398 -18.99 -14.72 -6.05
N GLN A 399 -18.25 -15.82 -6.00
CA GLN A 399 -17.70 -16.49 -7.19
C GLN A 399 -18.60 -17.66 -7.61
N HIS A 400 -19.05 -17.65 -8.85
CA HIS A 400 -19.75 -18.78 -9.48
C HIS A 400 -18.78 -19.92 -9.87
N PRO A 401 -19.28 -21.14 -10.15
CA PRO A 401 -18.45 -22.27 -10.53
C PRO A 401 -17.49 -21.92 -11.67
N CYS A 402 -16.20 -22.13 -11.41
CA CYS A 402 -15.12 -21.75 -12.31
C CYS A 402 -13.87 -22.58 -12.03
N GLU A 403 -12.92 -22.51 -12.95
CA GLU A 403 -11.52 -22.82 -12.68
C GLU A 403 -10.74 -21.53 -12.61
N PHE A 404 -9.93 -21.33 -11.57
CA PHE A 404 -8.96 -20.24 -11.57
C PHE A 404 -7.53 -20.75 -11.37
N ASN A 405 -6.61 -20.03 -12.01
CA ASN A 405 -5.18 -20.34 -12.00
C ASN A 405 -4.42 -19.11 -11.52
N ILE A 406 -3.53 -19.30 -10.55
CA ILE A 406 -2.62 -18.29 -10.03
C ILE A 406 -1.23 -18.60 -10.56
N ARG A 407 -0.63 -17.64 -11.27
CA ARG A 407 0.69 -17.80 -11.89
C ARG A 407 1.54 -16.56 -11.65
N TYR A 408 2.84 -16.77 -11.57
CA TYR A 408 3.80 -15.68 -11.48
C TYR A 408 3.65 -14.73 -12.68
N CYS A 409 3.64 -13.42 -12.41
CA CYS A 409 3.53 -12.37 -13.42
C CYS A 409 4.88 -11.70 -13.64
N ASN A 410 5.33 -10.93 -12.65
CA ASN A 410 6.58 -10.19 -12.61
C ASN A 410 6.82 -9.72 -11.17
N LYS A 411 7.69 -8.72 -10.97
CA LYS A 411 7.90 -8.09 -9.66
C LYS A 411 7.56 -6.60 -9.67
N ALA A 412 7.14 -6.10 -8.51
CA ALA A 412 7.06 -4.69 -8.17
C ALA A 412 8.26 -4.28 -7.31
N VAL A 413 8.77 -3.06 -7.48
CA VAL A 413 9.86 -2.56 -6.64
C VAL A 413 9.27 -1.76 -5.48
N MET A 414 9.39 -2.29 -4.27
CA MET A 414 8.92 -1.68 -3.04
C MET A 414 10.10 -1.11 -2.25
N LEU A 415 9.83 -0.15 -1.37
CA LEU A 415 10.78 0.31 -0.36
C LEU A 415 10.43 -0.38 0.97
N VAL A 416 11.44 -1.00 1.58
CA VAL A 416 11.36 -1.56 2.94
C VAL A 416 11.99 -0.57 3.91
N ASN A 417 11.28 -0.23 4.97
CA ASN A 417 11.83 0.56 6.05
C ASN A 417 12.57 -0.38 7.01
N THR A 418 13.90 -0.24 7.03
CA THR A 418 14.78 -1.10 7.83
C THR A 418 14.91 -0.65 9.28
N VAL A 419 14.36 0.51 9.65
CA VAL A 419 14.49 1.07 11.01
C VAL A 419 13.65 0.29 12.02
N GLU A 420 12.46 -0.19 11.64
CA GLU A 420 11.57 -0.98 12.52
C GLU A 420 12.08 -2.40 12.83
N ARG A 421 13.00 -2.98 12.04
CA ARG A 421 13.47 -4.36 12.25
C ARG A 421 14.48 -4.52 13.41
N THR A 422 14.73 -3.47 14.19
CA THR A 422 15.78 -3.43 15.22
C THR A 422 15.24 -3.52 16.65
N ILE A 423 14.00 -3.97 16.86
CA ILE A 423 13.40 -4.12 18.21
C ILE A 423 12.97 -5.56 18.43
#